data_AF-A0A183EWU6-F1
#
_entry.id   AF-A0A183EWU6-F1
#
_cell.length_a   1.000
_cell.length_b   1.000
_cell.length_c   1.000
_cell.angle_alpha   90.00
_cell.angle_beta   90.00
_cell.angle_gamma   90.00
#
_symmetry.space_group_name_H-M   'P 1'
#
loop_
_entity.id
_entity.type
_entity.pdbx_description
1 polymer ?
#
loop_
_entity_poly.entity_id
_entity_poly.type
_entity_poly.pdbx_seq_one_letter_code
_entity_poly.pdbx_strand_id
1 'polypeptide(L)'
;LRSIVWLQSRHDQVLDQSRSVTGTTVISSSVGVRRDDHNQDFRVGRIKHERIKVPRCEEQLFDYAVRLLNFHASRKAILEVEYVGEEGTGLGPTLEFYALVAAEFQRKSLAMWICDDTEVDNMEGVDLGEGMKPPG
;
A
#
# COMPACT_ATOMS: atom_id res chain seq x y z
N LEU A 1 -7.22 -14.59 28.04
CA LEU A 1 -7.18 -15.76 27.14
C LEU A 1 -8.55 -16.18 26.55
N ARG A 2 -9.60 -15.35 26.66
CA ARG A 2 -10.94 -15.66 26.08
C ARG A 2 -11.16 -15.06 24.67
N SER A 3 -10.33 -14.10 24.25
CA SER A 3 -10.43 -13.42 22.96
C SER A 3 -10.00 -14.30 21.77
N ILE A 4 -9.01 -15.16 21.96
CA ILE A 4 -8.55 -16.13 20.92
C ILE A 4 -9.64 -17.15 20.58
N VAL A 5 -10.37 -17.65 21.59
CA VAL A 5 -11.45 -18.62 21.39
C VAL A 5 -12.60 -18.00 20.58
N TRP A 6 -12.90 -16.71 20.81
CA TRP A 6 -13.96 -16.03 20.07
C TRP A 6 -13.60 -15.79 18.60
N LEU A 7 -12.34 -15.44 18.31
CA LEU A 7 -11.86 -15.30 16.94
C LEU A 7 -11.86 -16.66 16.21
N GLN A 8 -11.54 -17.75 16.92
CA GLN A 8 -11.60 -19.10 16.38
C GLN A 8 -13.05 -19.53 16.07
N SER A 9 -13.99 -19.34 17.02
CA SER A 9 -15.41 -19.63 16.77
C SER A 9 -15.99 -18.82 15.63
N ARG A 10 -15.57 -17.57 15.46
CA ARG A 10 -16.03 -16.73 14.36
C ARG A 10 -15.51 -17.21 13.01
N HIS A 11 -14.25 -17.65 12.95
CA HIS A 11 -13.68 -18.24 11.74
C HIS A 11 -14.40 -19.54 11.36
N ASP A 12 -14.68 -20.40 12.34
CA ASP A 12 -15.36 -21.69 12.11
C ASP A 12 -16.83 -21.50 11.67
N GLN A 13 -17.52 -20.48 12.20
CA GLN A 13 -18.92 -20.18 11.85
C GLN A 13 -19.08 -19.66 10.41
N VAL A 14 -18.07 -18.94 9.89
CA VAL A 14 -18.06 -18.48 8.49
C VAL A 14 -17.80 -19.63 7.52
N LEU A 15 -16.96 -20.59 7.89
CA LEU A 15 -16.69 -21.78 7.07
C LEU A 15 -17.93 -22.68 6.93
N ASP A 16 -18.73 -22.83 8.00
CA ASP A 16 -19.90 -23.71 7.97
C ASP A 16 -21.05 -23.14 7.11
N GLN A 17 -21.17 -21.81 7.05
CA GLN A 17 -22.14 -21.14 6.16
C GLN A 17 -21.87 -21.42 4.67
N SER A 18 -20.61 -21.67 4.29
CA SER A 18 -20.24 -21.98 2.91
C SER A 18 -20.64 -23.38 2.43
N ARG A 19 -20.99 -24.30 3.36
CA ARG A 19 -21.31 -25.70 3.05
C ARG A 19 -22.79 -25.97 2.77
N SER A 20 -23.69 -25.00 2.96
CA SER A 20 -25.14 -25.23 2.94
C SER A 20 -25.87 -24.80 1.65
N VAL A 21 -25.19 -24.64 0.51
CA VAL A 21 -25.86 -24.28 -0.76
C VAL A 21 -25.53 -25.29 -1.87
N THR A 22 -26.02 -26.51 -1.67
CA THR A 22 -26.34 -27.45 -2.75
C THR A 22 -27.77 -27.93 -2.52
N GLY A 23 -28.74 -27.30 -3.20
CA GLY A 23 -30.15 -27.70 -3.13
C GLY A 23 -31.12 -26.71 -3.77
N THR A 24 -31.36 -26.87 -5.08
CA THR A 24 -32.68 -26.76 -5.75
C THR A 24 -33.34 -25.36 -5.97
N THR A 25 -33.79 -25.20 -7.22
CA THR A 25 -34.65 -24.18 -7.89
C THR A 25 -35.78 -23.51 -7.08
N VAL A 26 -36.05 -22.20 -7.31
CA VAL A 26 -37.19 -21.62 -8.08
C VAL A 26 -37.27 -20.06 -8.05
N ILE A 27 -37.51 -19.49 -9.24
CA ILE A 27 -38.28 -18.29 -9.65
C ILE A 27 -38.82 -17.32 -8.57
N SER A 28 -38.52 -16.01 -8.69
CA SER A 28 -39.52 -14.91 -8.85
C SER A 28 -38.90 -13.50 -8.84
N SER A 29 -39.66 -12.58 -9.42
CA SER A 29 -39.34 -11.34 -10.12
C SER A 29 -39.19 -10.06 -9.29
N SER A 30 -38.52 -9.08 -9.92
CA SER A 30 -38.71 -7.62 -9.85
C SER A 30 -38.55 -6.90 -8.51
N VAL A 31 -37.49 -6.09 -8.39
CA VAL A 31 -37.53 -4.60 -8.34
C VAL A 31 -36.08 -4.12 -8.32
N GLY A 32 -35.68 -3.36 -9.33
CA GLY A 32 -34.39 -2.72 -9.37
C GLY A 32 -34.37 -1.45 -8.52
N VAL A 33 -33.56 -1.44 -7.45
CA VAL A 33 -32.94 -0.23 -6.90
C VAL A 33 -31.50 -0.56 -6.49
N ARG A 34 -30.60 -0.40 -7.45
CA ARG A 34 -29.25 0.17 -7.32
C ARG A 34 -28.55 -0.06 -5.95
N ARG A 35 -28.05 -1.26 -5.72
CA ARG A 35 -26.93 -1.52 -4.78
C ARG A 35 -26.06 -2.64 -5.35
N ASP A 36 -25.49 -2.40 -6.52
CA ASP A 36 -24.54 -3.30 -7.14
C ASP A 36 -23.23 -2.53 -7.33
N ASP A 37 -22.41 -2.51 -6.29
CA ASP A 37 -20.98 -2.16 -6.39
C ASP A 37 -20.18 -2.72 -5.20
N HIS A 38 -20.83 -2.99 -4.06
CA HIS A 38 -20.15 -3.50 -2.86
C HIS A 38 -20.17 -5.03 -2.71
N ASN A 39 -20.47 -5.77 -3.78
CA ASN A 39 -20.54 -7.23 -3.77
C ASN A 39 -19.76 -7.90 -4.92
N GLN A 40 -18.86 -7.16 -5.59
CA GLN A 40 -17.85 -7.79 -6.46
C GLN A 40 -16.79 -8.59 -5.65
N ASP A 41 -16.74 -8.36 -4.34
CA ASP A 41 -15.79 -8.99 -3.43
C ASP A 41 -16.00 -10.50 -3.25
N PHE A 42 -17.15 -11.07 -3.64
CA PHE A 42 -17.43 -12.49 -3.37
C PHE A 42 -17.21 -13.45 -4.53
N ARG A 43 -16.71 -12.97 -5.68
CA ARG A 43 -16.17 -13.81 -6.75
C ARG A 43 -14.70 -13.49 -6.96
N VAL A 44 -13.92 -13.58 -5.89
CA VAL A 44 -12.49 -13.81 -6.01
C VAL A 44 -12.32 -15.22 -6.58
N GLY A 45 -12.42 -15.32 -7.90
CA GLY A 45 -11.82 -16.44 -8.62
C GLY A 45 -10.34 -16.52 -8.29
N ARG A 46 -9.68 -17.62 -8.67
CA ARG A 46 -8.27 -17.87 -8.37
C ARG A 46 -7.40 -16.63 -8.61
N ILE A 47 -6.83 -16.07 -7.54
CA ILE A 47 -5.86 -14.97 -7.63
C ILE A 47 -4.59 -15.54 -8.25
N LYS A 48 -4.07 -14.85 -9.27
CA LYS A 48 -2.81 -15.23 -9.91
C LYS A 48 -1.65 -14.62 -9.15
N HIS A 49 -0.53 -15.32 -9.08
CA HIS A 49 0.73 -14.75 -8.65
C HIS A 49 1.44 -14.21 -9.89
N GLU A 50 1.80 -12.94 -9.89
CA GLU A 50 2.62 -12.29 -10.90
C GLU A 50 4.00 -12.03 -10.29
N ARG A 51 5.03 -12.66 -10.86
CA ARG A 51 6.41 -12.45 -10.43
C ARG A 51 7.06 -11.37 -11.28
N ILE A 52 7.69 -10.42 -10.62
CA ILE A 52 8.39 -9.29 -11.23
C ILE A 52 9.86 -9.32 -10.85
N LYS A 53 10.73 -9.00 -11.81
CA LYS A 53 12.16 -8.82 -11.55
C LYS A 53 12.44 -7.35 -11.31
N VAL A 54 13.11 -7.02 -10.21
CA VAL A 54 13.41 -5.65 -9.79
C VAL A 54 14.93 -5.45 -9.74
N PRO A 55 15.49 -4.43 -10.41
CA PRO A 55 16.90 -4.10 -10.27
C PRO A 55 17.20 -3.46 -8.91
N ARG A 56 18.38 -3.71 -8.34
CA ARG A 56 18.92 -2.95 -7.20
C ARG A 56 19.45 -1.60 -7.71
N CYS A 57 18.62 -0.57 -7.67
CA CYS A 57 19.03 0.81 -7.99
C CYS A 57 18.31 1.78 -7.07
N GLU A 58 19.00 2.23 -6.01
CA GLU A 58 18.42 3.09 -4.98
C GLU A 58 18.01 4.46 -5.53
N GLU A 59 18.86 5.07 -6.36
CA GLU A 59 18.62 6.41 -6.93
C GLU A 59 17.33 6.50 -7.78
N GLN A 60 16.95 5.39 -8.42
CA GLN A 60 15.77 5.33 -9.31
C GLN A 60 14.65 4.47 -8.74
N LEU A 61 14.78 3.98 -7.50
CA LEU A 61 13.86 3.03 -6.91
C LEU A 61 12.43 3.59 -6.89
N PHE A 62 12.28 4.84 -6.47
CA PHE A 62 10.97 5.46 -6.31
C PHE A 62 10.23 5.60 -7.65
N ASP A 63 10.88 6.19 -8.66
CA ASP A 63 10.30 6.36 -10.00
C ASP A 63 10.00 5.01 -10.68
N TYR A 64 10.83 4.00 -10.44
CA TYR A 64 10.58 2.65 -10.88
C TYR A 64 9.34 2.05 -10.19
N ALA A 65 9.25 2.19 -8.87
CA ALA A 65 8.14 1.67 -8.07
C ALA A 65 6.81 2.32 -8.46
N VAL A 66 6.76 3.63 -8.69
CA VAL A 66 5.54 4.32 -9.16
C VAL A 66 5.06 3.73 -10.48
N ARG A 67 5.95 3.55 -11.46
CA ARG A 67 5.59 2.94 -12.76
C ARG A 67 5.11 1.50 -12.62
N LEU A 68 5.83 0.72 -11.81
CA LEU A 68 5.52 -0.68 -11.57
C LEU A 68 4.15 -0.83 -10.90
N LEU A 69 3.92 -0.12 -9.80
CA LEU A 69 2.68 -0.20 -9.05
C LEU A 69 1.50 0.30 -9.90
N ASN A 70 1.67 1.39 -10.67
CA ASN A 70 0.64 1.86 -11.57
C ASN A 70 0.26 0.82 -12.65
N PHE A 71 1.25 0.13 -13.22
CA PHE A 71 1.02 -0.91 -14.23
C PHE A 71 0.29 -2.15 -13.68
N HIS A 72 0.50 -2.48 -12.41
CA HIS A 72 -0.11 -3.65 -11.77
C HIS A 72 -1.39 -3.32 -10.97
N ALA A 73 -1.67 -2.05 -10.65
CA ALA A 73 -2.75 -1.64 -9.75
C ALA A 73 -4.15 -2.15 -10.17
N SER A 74 -4.43 -2.25 -11.48
CA SER A 74 -5.73 -2.72 -11.98
C SER A 74 -5.84 -4.24 -12.05
N ARG A 75 -4.77 -4.99 -11.72
CA ARG A 75 -4.71 -6.44 -11.89
C ARG A 75 -5.11 -7.14 -10.59
N LYS A 76 -6.00 -8.13 -10.70
CA LYS A 76 -6.37 -9.01 -9.58
C LYS A 76 -5.31 -10.11 -9.40
N ALA A 77 -4.12 -9.72 -8.94
CA ALA A 77 -2.97 -10.60 -8.76
C ALA A 77 -2.17 -10.27 -7.48
N ILE A 78 -1.48 -11.27 -6.94
CA ILE A 78 -0.45 -11.10 -5.91
C ILE A 78 0.86 -10.82 -6.62
N LEU A 79 1.55 -9.74 -6.27
CA LEU A 79 2.88 -9.44 -6.77
C LEU A 79 3.95 -10.10 -5.91
N GLU A 80 4.83 -10.87 -6.55
CA GLU A 80 6.04 -11.41 -5.94
C GLU A 80 7.28 -10.74 -6.55
N VAL A 81 8.16 -10.25 -5.70
CA VAL A 81 9.41 -9.62 -6.12
C VAL A 81 10.55 -10.63 -6.13
N GLU A 82 11.36 -10.54 -7.17
CA GLU A 82 12.67 -11.19 -7.30
C GLU A 82 13.69 -10.10 -7.67
N TYR A 83 14.76 -9.94 -6.88
CA TYR A 83 15.82 -9.01 -7.25
C TYR A 83 16.71 -9.63 -8.34
N VAL A 84 17.05 -8.82 -9.35
CA VAL A 84 17.85 -9.28 -10.49
C VAL A 84 19.23 -9.72 -10.01
N GLY A 85 19.56 -10.99 -10.29
CA GLY A 85 20.87 -11.56 -9.95
C GLY A 85 21.00 -12.04 -8.51
N GLU A 86 19.93 -12.01 -7.71
CA GLU A 86 19.94 -12.49 -6.32
C GLU A 86 19.25 -13.85 -6.18
N GLU A 87 19.82 -14.71 -5.33
CA GLU A 87 19.18 -15.94 -4.90
C GLU A 87 18.17 -15.64 -3.80
N GLY A 88 16.89 -15.75 -4.11
CA GLY A 88 15.84 -15.53 -3.12
C GLY A 88 14.54 -15.17 -3.81
N THR A 89 13.44 -15.80 -3.39
CA THR A 89 12.12 -15.52 -3.96
C THR A 89 11.05 -15.58 -2.88
N GLY A 90 9.89 -14.95 -3.14
CA GLY A 90 8.76 -14.97 -2.24
C GLY A 90 8.73 -13.78 -1.27
N LEU A 91 8.28 -14.02 -0.04
CA LEU A 91 7.87 -12.95 0.87
C LEU A 91 9.02 -12.04 1.32
N GLY A 92 10.23 -12.57 1.55
CA GLY A 92 11.38 -11.79 2.04
C GLY A 92 11.75 -10.62 1.11
N PRO A 93 12.17 -10.89 -0.14
CA PRO A 93 12.45 -9.85 -1.13
C PRO A 93 11.25 -8.92 -1.40
N THR A 94 10.03 -9.46 -1.34
CA THR A 94 8.80 -8.67 -1.53
C THR A 94 8.59 -7.66 -0.41
N LEU A 95 8.76 -8.07 0.86
CA LEU A 95 8.66 -7.18 2.01
C LEU A 95 9.77 -6.13 1.99
N GLU A 96 10.99 -6.54 1.63
CA GLU A 96 12.12 -5.62 1.48
C GLU A 96 11.82 -4.54 0.43
N PHE A 97 11.32 -4.93 -0.74
CA PHE A 97 10.93 -3.96 -1.78
C PHE A 97 9.94 -2.92 -1.26
N TYR A 98 8.87 -3.36 -0.59
CA TYR A 98 7.88 -2.43 -0.03
C TYR A 98 8.46 -1.56 1.10
N ALA A 99 9.38 -2.09 1.91
CA ALA A 99 10.06 -1.32 2.94
C ALA A 99 10.91 -0.19 2.32
N LEU A 100 11.70 -0.49 1.28
CA LEU A 100 12.51 0.50 0.58
C LEU A 100 11.64 1.54 -0.13
N VAL A 101 10.58 1.11 -0.81
CA VAL A 101 9.62 2.02 -1.46
C VAL A 101 8.93 2.91 -0.43
N ALA A 102 8.55 2.38 0.74
CA ALA A 102 7.96 3.18 1.81
C ALA A 102 8.95 4.22 2.36
N ALA A 103 10.23 3.89 2.46
CA ALA A 103 11.26 4.85 2.87
C ALA A 103 11.42 5.98 1.84
N GLU A 104 11.50 5.64 0.56
CA GLU A 104 11.56 6.63 -0.52
C GLU A 104 10.29 7.50 -0.58
N PHE A 105 9.11 6.91 -0.39
CA PHE A 105 7.82 7.60 -0.41
C PHE A 105 7.69 8.64 0.71
N GLN A 106 8.43 8.48 1.81
CA GLN A 106 8.42 9.38 2.96
C GLN A 106 9.43 10.53 2.86
N ARG A 107 10.20 10.62 1.77
CA ARG A 107 11.18 11.72 1.58
C ARG A 107 10.50 13.09 1.64
N LYS A 108 11.01 13.98 2.50
CA LYS A 108 10.52 15.36 2.64
C LYS A 108 10.54 16.14 1.32
N SER A 109 11.54 15.88 0.48
CA SER A 109 11.71 16.51 -0.83
C SER A 109 10.56 16.24 -1.82
N LEU A 110 9.70 15.25 -1.55
CA LEU A 110 8.50 15.01 -2.34
C LEU A 110 7.36 15.97 -1.99
N ALA A 111 7.45 16.70 -0.86
CA ALA A 111 6.45 17.65 -0.39
C ALA A 111 5.01 17.07 -0.29
N MET A 112 4.90 15.77 0.01
CA MET A 112 3.61 15.07 0.14
C MET A 112 3.11 14.98 1.59
N TRP A 113 3.99 15.16 2.57
CA TRP A 113 3.72 14.91 3.98
C TRP A 113 3.94 16.18 4.80
N ILE A 114 3.14 16.34 5.85
CA ILE A 114 3.39 17.35 6.88
C ILE A 114 4.62 16.90 7.66
N CYS A 115 5.64 17.75 7.71
CA CYS A 115 6.85 17.53 8.48
C CYS A 115 6.82 18.46 9.68
N ASP A 116 7.05 17.94 10.88
CA ASP A 116 7.32 18.75 12.07
C ASP A 116 8.75 19.28 11.99
N ASP A 117 9.01 20.10 10.97
CA ASP A 117 10.25 20.85 10.88
C ASP A 117 10.12 21.99 11.90
N THR A 118 10.71 21.79 13.09
CA THR A 118 11.12 22.94 13.90
C THR A 118 12.13 23.68 13.04
N GLU A 119 11.68 24.77 12.43
CA GLU A 119 12.45 25.70 11.63
C GLU A 119 13.65 26.20 12.46
N VAL A 120 14.73 25.42 12.55
CA VAL A 120 16.09 25.98 12.52
C VAL A 120 16.35 26.26 11.05
N ASP A 121 15.56 27.22 10.54
CA ASP A 121 15.95 27.97 9.38
C ASP A 121 17.33 28.52 9.74
N ASN A 122 18.33 28.13 8.96
CA ASN A 122 19.59 28.85 8.88
C ASN A 122 19.27 30.19 8.23
N MET A 123 18.48 31.01 8.94
CA MET A 123 18.32 32.42 8.69
C MET A 123 19.69 33.02 8.99
N GLU A 124 20.61 32.90 8.02
CA GLU A 124 21.73 33.80 7.89
C GLU A 124 21.10 35.19 8.04
N GLY A 125 21.38 35.81 9.19
CA GLY A 125 20.79 37.08 9.56
C GLY A 125 20.99 38.03 8.39
N VAL A 126 19.88 38.40 7.75
CA VAL A 126 19.91 39.43 6.73
C VAL A 126 20.31 40.70 7.46
N ASP A 127 21.56 41.11 7.32
CA ASP A 127 22.12 42.34 7.89
C ASP A 127 21.37 43.52 7.26
N LEU A 128 20.29 43.94 7.93
CA LEU A 128 19.53 45.13 7.60
C LEU A 128 20.29 46.34 8.12
N GLY A 129 21.44 46.60 7.48
CA GLY A 129 22.42 47.64 7.80
C GLY A 129 21.88 48.76 8.70
N GLU A 130 22.00 48.54 10.01
CA GLU A 130 21.62 49.54 10.99
C GLU A 130 22.76 50.56 11.01
N GLY A 131 22.54 51.70 10.35
CA GLY A 131 23.49 52.79 10.26
C GLY A 131 23.97 53.20 11.64
N MET A 132 25.30 53.14 11.84
CA MET A 132 25.95 53.58 13.06
C MET A 132 25.56 55.03 13.37
N LYS A 133 24.90 55.24 14.51
CA LYS A 133 24.69 56.58 15.06
C LYS A 133 26.06 57.14 15.49
N PRO A 134 26.46 58.34 15.04
CA PRO A 134 27.72 58.92 15.45
C PRO A 134 27.68 59.34 16.94
N PRO A 135 28.83 59.29 17.62
CA PRO A 135 28.93 59.69 19.03
C PRO A 135 28.69 61.19 19.17
N GLY A 136 27.81 61.55 20.10
CA GLY A 136 27.63 62.91 20.62
C GLY A 136 27.94 62.94 22.10
#